data_AF-A0A7S2R1Q5-F1
#
_entry.id   AF-A0A7S2R1Q5-F1
#
_cell.length_a   1.000
_cell.length_b   1.000
_cell.length_c   1.000
_cell.angle_alpha   90.00
_cell.angle_beta   90.00
_cell.angle_gamma   90.00
#
_symmetry.space_group_name_H-M   'P 1'
#
loop_
_entity.id
_entity.type
_entity.pdbx_description
1 polymer ?
#
loop_
_entity_poly.entity_id
_entity_poly.type
_entity_poly.pdbx_seq_one_letter_code
_entity_poly.pdbx_strand_id
1 'polypeptide(L)'
;LVLIFFESVDLRSNILSGEVPKSLARLQEILLEDNKITNVKDYCDTMSAFSASEYDCDKFLCAPQTFSSTGKKDTFTNCKACTEVAFYGSTKCDNKTVSVSYIEGGNNNGNSNRTDRPSIEIPDNLDAEYERSVLEKLYRDCNGFMWDIDKNWVSSDKSFCEW
;
A
#
# COMPACT_ATOMS: atom_id res chain seq x y z
N LEU A 1 -16.31 -22.01 -12.51
CA LEU A 1 -15.24 -21.02 -12.71
C LEU A 1 -14.62 -20.74 -11.35
N VAL A 2 -13.31 -20.86 -11.22
CA VAL A 2 -12.60 -20.36 -10.03
C VAL A 2 -12.18 -18.94 -10.39
N LEU A 3 -12.84 -17.96 -9.80
CA LEU A 3 -12.44 -16.56 -9.88
C LEU A 3 -11.16 -16.41 -9.06
N ILE A 4 -10.01 -16.48 -9.72
CA ILE A 4 -8.71 -16.17 -9.10
C ILE A 4 -8.59 -14.64 -9.08
N PHE A 5 -9.10 -14.04 -8.01
CA PHE A 5 -8.77 -12.65 -7.67
C PHE A 5 -7.50 -12.68 -6.84
N PHE A 6 -6.51 -11.88 -7.23
CA PHE A 6 -5.32 -11.68 -6.42
C PHE A 6 -5.67 -10.80 -5.21
N GLU A 7 -5.69 -11.39 -4.02
CA GLU A 7 -6.16 -10.71 -2.80
C GLU A 7 -5.12 -9.74 -2.24
N SER A 8 -3.84 -10.13 -2.20
CA SER A 8 -2.81 -9.31 -1.56
C SER A 8 -1.43 -9.43 -2.22
N VAL A 9 -0.70 -8.31 -2.38
CA VAL A 9 0.73 -8.29 -2.71
C VAL A 9 1.52 -7.63 -1.57
N ASP A 10 2.63 -8.25 -1.14
CA ASP A 10 3.55 -7.66 -0.17
C ASP A 10 4.87 -7.25 -0.84
N LEU A 11 5.09 -5.94 -0.95
CA LEU A 11 6.25 -5.32 -1.58
C LEU A 11 7.01 -4.41 -0.61
N ARG A 12 6.77 -4.54 0.70
CA ARG A 12 7.38 -3.69 1.72
C ARG A 12 8.90 -3.81 1.77
N SER A 13 9.55 -2.76 2.27
CA SER A 13 11.00 -2.75 2.55
C SER A 13 11.88 -3.02 1.32
N ASN A 14 11.42 -2.63 0.14
CA ASN A 14 12.20 -2.71 -1.10
C ASN A 14 12.76 -1.32 -1.49
N ILE A 15 13.26 -1.22 -2.72
CA ILE A 15 13.78 0.04 -3.29
C ILE A 15 12.90 0.58 -4.42
N LEU A 16 11.63 0.18 -4.48
CA LEU A 16 10.68 0.62 -5.50
C LEU A 16 10.56 2.14 -5.48
N SER A 17 10.62 2.76 -6.65
CA SER A 17 10.63 4.21 -6.77
C SER A 17 9.67 4.71 -7.84
N GLY A 18 9.32 5.99 -7.76
CA GLY A 18 8.44 6.62 -8.74
C GLY A 18 6.98 6.56 -8.29
N GLU A 19 6.10 6.33 -9.25
CA GLU A 19 4.65 6.43 -9.08
C GLU A 19 3.99 5.05 -8.93
N VAL A 20 3.00 4.96 -8.05
CA VAL A 20 2.14 3.78 -7.92
C VAL A 20 1.14 3.75 -9.08
N PRO A 21 1.19 2.75 -9.97
CA PRO A 21 0.28 2.69 -11.11
C PRO A 21 -1.18 2.47 -10.66
N LYS A 22 -2.14 3.21 -11.24
CA LYS A 22 -3.57 3.02 -10.98
C LYS A 22 -4.09 1.60 -11.25
N SER A 23 -3.44 0.83 -12.11
CA SER A 23 -3.81 -0.57 -12.37
C SER A 23 -3.73 -1.44 -11.12
N LEU A 24 -2.92 -1.04 -10.13
CA LEU A 24 -2.80 -1.71 -8.85
C LEU A 24 -4.03 -1.49 -7.94
N ALA A 25 -4.84 -0.44 -8.15
CA ALA A 25 -6.06 -0.18 -7.37
C ALA A 25 -7.14 -1.28 -7.50
N ARG A 26 -6.91 -2.30 -8.33
CA ARG A 26 -7.78 -3.47 -8.50
C ARG A 26 -7.49 -4.57 -7.48
N LEU A 27 -6.32 -4.56 -6.85
CA LEU A 27 -5.95 -5.52 -5.82
C LEU A 27 -6.64 -5.18 -4.51
N GLN A 28 -7.02 -6.20 -3.73
CA GLN A 28 -7.71 -5.99 -2.46
C GLN A 28 -6.76 -5.43 -1.39
N GLU A 29 -5.50 -5.85 -1.38
CA GLU A 29 -4.45 -5.35 -0.49
C GLU A 29 -3.10 -5.24 -1.22
N ILE A 30 -2.43 -4.10 -1.05
CA ILE A 30 -1.07 -3.88 -1.51
C ILE A 30 -0.29 -3.25 -0.37
N LEU A 31 0.83 -3.88 -0.01
CA LEU A 31 1.74 -3.39 1.03
C LEU A 31 2.99 -2.83 0.35
N LEU A 32 3.24 -1.54 0.49
CA LEU A 32 4.31 -0.79 -0.20
C LEU A 32 5.18 0.04 0.74
N GLU A 33 4.96 -0.08 2.05
CA GLU A 33 5.66 0.65 3.08
C GLU A 33 7.19 0.46 3.00
N ASP A 34 7.95 1.48 3.41
CA ASP A 34 9.42 1.50 3.36
C ASP A 34 10.02 1.23 1.97
N ASN A 35 9.46 1.89 0.95
CA ASN A 35 10.03 2.00 -0.40
C ASN A 35 10.47 3.45 -0.68
N LYS A 36 10.86 3.74 -1.93
CA LYS A 36 11.22 5.08 -2.42
C LYS A 36 10.10 5.70 -3.28
N ILE A 37 8.85 5.42 -2.94
CA ILE A 37 7.67 5.91 -3.67
C ILE A 37 7.54 7.42 -3.51
N THR A 38 7.38 8.11 -4.64
CA THR A 38 7.31 9.59 -4.71
C THR A 38 5.94 10.10 -5.11
N ASN A 39 5.07 9.25 -5.65
CA ASN A 39 3.73 9.63 -6.09
C ASN A 39 2.73 8.48 -5.94
N VAL A 40 1.56 8.78 -5.36
CA VAL A 40 0.44 7.84 -5.18
C VAL A 40 -0.88 8.38 -5.75
N LYS A 41 -0.84 9.55 -6.42
CA LYS A 41 -2.03 10.31 -6.80
C LYS A 41 -2.99 9.49 -7.65
N ASP A 42 -2.51 8.90 -8.74
CA ASP A 42 -3.35 8.14 -9.68
C ASP A 42 -4.00 6.92 -9.01
N TYR A 43 -3.27 6.25 -8.11
CA TYR A 43 -3.81 5.17 -7.29
C TYR A 43 -4.91 5.70 -6.34
N CYS A 44 -4.63 6.76 -5.58
CA CYS A 44 -5.57 7.31 -4.62
C CYS A 44 -6.80 7.96 -5.26
N ASP A 45 -6.67 8.61 -6.41
CA ASP A 45 -7.79 9.12 -7.21
C ASP A 45 -8.69 7.96 -7.66
N THR A 46 -8.08 6.86 -8.11
CA THR A 46 -8.81 5.66 -8.54
C THR A 46 -9.56 5.02 -7.37
N MET A 47 -8.92 4.87 -6.22
CA MET A 47 -9.56 4.38 -4.98
C MET A 47 -10.66 5.32 -4.49
N SER A 48 -10.46 6.64 -4.61
CA SER A 48 -11.47 7.65 -4.29
C SER A 48 -12.69 7.52 -5.19
N ALA A 49 -12.50 7.27 -6.49
CA ALA A 49 -13.60 7.08 -7.43
C ALA A 49 -14.43 5.81 -7.15
N PHE A 50 -13.83 4.79 -6.55
CA PHE A 50 -14.53 3.57 -6.13
C PHE A 50 -15.15 3.67 -4.74
N SER A 51 -14.71 4.62 -3.92
CA SER A 51 -15.22 4.84 -2.57
C SER A 51 -16.36 5.86 -2.60
N ALA A 52 -17.53 5.48 -2.06
CA ALA A 52 -18.66 6.41 -1.91
C ALA A 52 -18.37 7.57 -0.92
N SER A 53 -17.26 7.49 -0.17
CA SER A 53 -16.74 8.54 0.71
C SER A 53 -15.36 9.01 0.26
N GLU A 54 -14.94 10.19 0.71
CA GLU A 54 -13.57 10.69 0.53
C GLU A 54 -12.56 9.64 1.00
N TYR A 55 -11.79 9.08 0.07
CA TYR A 55 -10.77 8.09 0.37
C TYR A 55 -9.56 8.81 0.96
N ASP A 56 -9.29 8.52 2.23
CA ASP A 56 -8.13 9.04 2.92
C ASP A 56 -6.88 8.31 2.45
N CYS A 57 -6.13 8.94 1.52
CA CYS A 57 -4.93 8.38 0.91
C CYS A 57 -3.84 8.03 1.94
N ASP A 58 -3.84 8.67 3.12
CA ASP A 58 -2.93 8.31 4.21
C ASP A 58 -3.20 6.90 4.75
N LYS A 59 -4.40 6.33 4.52
CA LYS A 59 -4.70 4.91 4.83
C LYS A 59 -3.98 3.93 3.91
N PHE A 60 -3.51 4.39 2.76
CA PHE A 60 -2.69 3.61 1.85
C PHE A 60 -1.21 3.74 2.22
N LEU A 61 -0.67 4.96 2.16
CA LEU A 61 0.69 5.29 2.56
C LEU A 61 0.71 6.71 3.11
N CYS A 62 1.32 6.89 4.28
CA CYS A 62 1.53 8.23 4.85
C CYS A 62 2.32 9.09 3.87
N ALA A 63 1.92 10.36 3.74
CA ALA A 63 2.58 11.32 2.85
C ALA A 63 4.07 11.54 3.19
N PRO A 64 4.88 12.02 2.23
CA PRO A 64 6.24 12.48 2.49
C PRO A 64 6.29 13.47 3.66
N GLN A 65 7.43 13.51 4.33
CA GLN A 65 7.62 14.27 5.57
C GLN A 65 6.71 13.83 6.72
N THR A 66 6.10 12.65 6.62
CA THR A 66 5.34 12.02 7.70
C THR A 66 5.69 10.54 7.82
N PHE A 67 5.48 9.97 8.99
CA PHE A 67 5.70 8.56 9.27
C PHE A 67 4.63 8.03 10.22
N SER A 68 4.47 6.72 10.26
CA SER A 68 3.65 6.03 11.26
C SER A 68 4.35 4.71 11.59
N SER A 69 4.05 4.05 12.71
CA SER A 69 4.66 2.74 12.99
C SER A 69 4.27 1.66 11.97
N THR A 70 3.22 1.88 11.19
CA THR A 70 2.73 0.98 10.14
C THR A 70 2.92 1.55 8.75
N GLY A 71 3.56 2.72 8.58
CA GLY A 71 3.73 3.41 7.31
C GLY A 71 2.44 4.01 6.72
N LYS A 72 1.29 3.75 7.35
CA LYS A 72 -0.03 4.24 6.95
C LYS A 72 -0.84 4.69 8.16
N LYS A 73 -1.94 5.38 7.89
CA LYS A 73 -2.96 5.70 8.88
C LYS A 73 -3.89 4.51 9.06
N ASP A 74 -4.08 4.11 10.30
CA ASP A 74 -5.07 3.10 10.69
C ASP A 74 -5.89 3.60 11.89
N THR A 75 -6.66 2.70 12.50
CA THR A 75 -7.52 3.06 13.65
C THR A 75 -6.72 3.51 14.88
N PHE A 76 -5.49 3.05 15.04
CA PHE A 76 -4.64 3.28 16.21
C PHE A 76 -3.46 4.21 15.92
N THR A 77 -3.09 4.35 14.65
CA THR A 77 -1.88 5.02 14.21
C THR A 77 -2.23 6.11 13.22
N ASN A 78 -1.82 7.35 13.51
CA ASN A 78 -1.88 8.45 12.56
C ASN A 78 -0.49 8.73 11.98
N CYS A 79 -0.46 9.29 10.77
CA CYS A 79 0.76 9.85 10.19
C CYS A 79 1.22 11.05 11.03
N LYS A 80 2.45 11.01 11.53
CA LYS A 80 3.09 12.04 12.35
C LYS A 80 4.15 12.74 11.52
N ALA A 81 4.33 14.04 11.72
CA ALA A 81 5.37 14.79 11.04
C ALA A 81 6.78 14.21 11.30
N CYS A 82 7.60 14.16 10.26
CA CYS A 82 9.00 13.77 10.27
C CYS A 82 9.69 14.37 9.03
N THR A 83 10.37 15.50 9.17
CA THR A 83 10.93 16.24 8.03
C THR A 83 12.03 15.51 7.26
N GLU A 84 12.64 14.50 7.89
CA GLU A 84 13.78 13.75 7.34
C GLU A 84 13.37 12.65 6.35
N VAL A 85 12.09 12.28 6.29
CA VAL A 85 11.61 11.25 5.36
C VAL A 85 11.03 11.88 4.10
N ALA A 86 11.50 11.44 2.94
CA ALA A 86 11.14 12.02 1.64
C ALA A 86 10.13 11.17 0.85
N PHE A 87 9.79 9.98 1.33
CA PHE A 87 9.01 8.99 0.58
C PHE A 87 7.71 8.65 1.30
N TYR A 88 6.72 8.26 0.50
CA TYR A 88 5.46 7.74 1.02
C TYR A 88 5.70 6.44 1.78
N GLY A 89 4.93 6.22 2.86
CA GLY A 89 4.91 4.92 3.52
C GLY A 89 6.00 4.67 4.56
N SER A 90 6.66 5.72 5.06
CA SER A 90 7.79 5.57 5.99
C SER A 90 7.33 5.02 7.35
N THR A 91 7.93 3.91 7.80
CA THR A 91 7.58 3.29 9.11
C THR A 91 8.39 3.83 10.29
N LYS A 92 9.48 4.55 9.99
CA LYS A 92 10.42 5.08 10.96
C LYS A 92 10.68 6.55 10.68
N CYS A 93 10.86 7.30 11.75
CA CYS A 93 11.44 8.63 11.69
C CYS A 93 12.82 8.55 12.31
N ASP A 94 13.85 8.70 11.49
CA ASP A 94 15.21 8.86 11.96
C ASP A 94 15.35 10.28 12.51
N ASN A 95 14.79 10.49 13.71
CA ASN A 95 15.10 11.66 14.51
C ASN A 95 16.61 11.59 14.82
N LYS A 96 17.43 12.19 13.96
CA LYS A 96 18.66 12.83 14.45
C LYS A 96 18.20 13.88 15.44
N THR A 97 18.07 13.47 16.69
CA THR A 97 17.56 14.30 17.77
C THR A 97 18.48 15.50 17.94
N VAL A 98 18.06 16.67 17.43
CA VAL A 98 18.22 17.88 18.23
C VAL A 98 17.05 17.87 19.20
N SER A 99 17.32 17.38 20.40
CA SER A 99 16.33 17.29 21.47
C SER A 99 15.82 18.68 21.84
N VAL A 100 14.55 18.97 21.53
CA VAL A 100 13.77 19.95 22.29
C VAL A 100 12.43 19.32 22.62
N SER A 101 12.23 19.07 23.91
CA SER A 101 11.03 18.47 24.50
C SER A 101 9.94 19.50 24.72
N TYR A 102 8.71 19.21 24.28
CA TYR A 102 7.49 19.73 24.90
C TYR A 102 6.46 18.60 25.05
N ILE A 103 5.87 18.53 26.25
CA ILE A 103 4.82 17.59 26.68
C ILE A 103 3.46 18.26 26.52
N GLU A 104 2.44 17.50 26.10
CA GLU A 104 1.00 17.55 26.49
C GLU A 104 0.28 16.50 25.60
N GLY A 105 -0.61 15.59 26.00
CA GLY A 105 -1.54 15.49 27.11
C GLY A 105 -2.98 15.43 26.53
N GLY A 106 -3.64 14.25 26.47
CA GLY A 106 -5.07 14.18 26.10
C GLY A 106 -5.67 12.80 25.77
N ASN A 107 -6.58 12.33 26.63
CA ASN A 107 -7.48 11.16 26.49
C ASN A 107 -8.64 11.41 25.52
N ASN A 108 -9.28 10.35 24.97
CA ASN A 108 -10.72 10.04 25.23
C ASN A 108 -11.29 8.83 24.45
N ASN A 109 -12.21 8.15 25.14
CA ASN A 109 -13.04 6.98 24.80
C ASN A 109 -14.04 7.17 23.64
N GLY A 110 -14.43 6.08 22.96
CA GLY A 110 -15.63 6.05 22.11
C GLY A 110 -15.93 4.73 21.39
N ASN A 111 -16.69 3.86 22.07
CA ASN A 111 -17.53 2.70 21.67
C ASN A 111 -17.69 2.29 20.18
N SER A 112 -17.54 0.98 19.93
CA SER A 112 -17.68 0.27 18.65
C SER A 112 -19.04 -0.42 18.52
N ASN A 113 -19.78 -0.14 17.44
CA ASN A 113 -20.82 -1.05 16.94
C ASN A 113 -20.55 -1.38 15.47
N ARG A 114 -20.16 -2.64 15.25
CA ARG A 114 -20.06 -3.29 13.94
C ARG A 114 -21.45 -3.69 13.47
N THR A 115 -21.77 -3.40 12.21
CA THR A 115 -22.60 -4.28 11.37
C THR A 115 -22.23 -4.10 9.91
N ASP A 116 -21.85 -5.23 9.31
CA ASP A 116 -22.17 -5.70 7.96
C ASP A 116 -21.63 -4.92 6.74
N ARG A 117 -20.52 -5.44 6.20
CA ARG A 117 -20.01 -5.15 4.85
C ARG A 117 -20.80 -6.00 3.84
N PRO A 118 -21.34 -5.42 2.75
CA PRO A 118 -22.01 -6.20 1.72
C PRO A 118 -20.99 -6.97 0.87
N SER A 119 -21.25 -8.25 0.66
CA SER A 119 -20.60 -9.09 -0.34
C SER A 119 -20.94 -8.54 -1.74
N ILE A 120 -19.93 -8.25 -2.56
CA ILE A 120 -20.12 -7.79 -3.94
C ILE A 120 -19.86 -8.96 -4.89
N GLU A 121 -20.81 -9.22 -5.78
CA GLU A 121 -20.65 -10.08 -6.96
C GLU A 121 -19.82 -9.33 -8.01
N ILE A 122 -18.64 -9.87 -8.37
CA ILE A 122 -17.72 -9.27 -9.36
C ILE A 122 -17.94 -9.92 -10.74
N PRO A 123 -17.96 -9.16 -11.85
CA PRO A 123 -18.15 -9.70 -13.20
C PRO A 123 -17.14 -10.79 -13.58
N ASP A 124 -17.68 -11.89 -14.09
CA ASP A 124 -17.10 -13.23 -14.29
C ASP A 124 -15.95 -13.36 -15.32
N ASN A 125 -15.32 -12.27 -15.76
CA ASN A 125 -14.28 -12.37 -16.80
C ASN A 125 -13.16 -11.31 -16.68
N LEU A 126 -12.54 -11.24 -15.50
CA LEU A 126 -11.17 -10.73 -15.39
C LEU A 126 -10.23 -11.86 -15.79
N ASP A 127 -9.58 -11.71 -16.94
CA ASP A 127 -8.64 -12.71 -17.42
C ASP A 127 -7.38 -12.70 -16.52
N ALA A 128 -7.09 -13.85 -15.91
CA ALA A 128 -5.91 -14.07 -15.09
C ALA A 128 -4.61 -13.74 -15.85
N GLU A 129 -4.65 -13.78 -17.18
CA GLU A 129 -3.55 -13.37 -18.06
C GLU A 129 -3.25 -11.85 -17.95
N TYR A 130 -4.27 -11.01 -17.80
CA TYR A 130 -4.08 -9.57 -17.65
C TYR A 130 -3.39 -9.23 -16.32
N GLU A 131 -3.86 -9.81 -15.21
CA GLU A 131 -3.25 -9.58 -13.89
C GLU A 131 -1.80 -10.02 -13.86
N ARG A 132 -1.54 -11.22 -14.40
CA ARG A 132 -0.20 -11.73 -14.57
C ARG A 132 0.68 -10.77 -15.35
N SER A 133 0.21 -10.24 -16.49
CA SER A 133 0.99 -9.30 -17.31
C SER A 133 1.37 -8.01 -16.57
N VAL A 134 0.47 -7.48 -15.72
CA VAL A 134 0.73 -6.28 -14.91
C VAL A 134 1.82 -6.56 -13.87
N LEU A 135 1.73 -7.71 -13.20
CA LEU A 135 2.70 -8.14 -12.19
C LEU A 135 4.08 -8.45 -12.83
N GLU A 136 4.12 -9.12 -13.98
CA GLU A 136 5.39 -9.34 -14.70
C GLU A 136 6.03 -8.04 -15.15
N LYS A 137 5.22 -7.08 -15.62
CA LYS A 137 5.71 -5.76 -15.99
C LYS A 137 6.28 -5.01 -14.78
N LEU A 138 5.59 -5.06 -13.63
CA LEU A 138 6.07 -4.47 -12.38
C LEU A 138 7.42 -5.07 -11.98
N TYR A 139 7.52 -6.39 -11.96
CA TYR A 139 8.77 -7.09 -11.62
C TYR A 139 9.91 -6.70 -12.55
N ARG A 140 9.69 -6.69 -13.87
CA ARG A 140 10.74 -6.38 -14.84
C ARG A 140 11.17 -4.92 -14.79
N ASP A 141 10.22 -4.00 -14.73
CA ASP A 141 10.49 -2.57 -14.80
C ASP A 141 11.10 -2.02 -13.50
N CYS A 142 10.87 -2.71 -12.38
CA CYS A 142 11.35 -2.30 -11.06
C CYS A 142 12.50 -3.17 -10.54
N ASN A 143 13.26 -3.83 -11.42
CA ASN A 143 14.40 -4.68 -11.08
C ASN A 143 14.06 -5.73 -10.00
N GLY A 144 12.99 -6.47 -10.22
CA GLY A 144 12.44 -7.47 -9.30
C GLY A 144 13.42 -8.51 -8.77
N PHE A 145 14.44 -8.84 -9.55
CA PHE A 145 15.54 -9.73 -9.14
C PHE A 145 16.43 -9.16 -8.01
N MET A 146 16.23 -7.89 -7.64
CA MET A 146 16.91 -7.24 -6.51
C MET A 146 16.00 -7.08 -5.29
N TRP A 147 14.74 -7.54 -5.36
CA TRP A 147 13.81 -7.43 -4.25
C TRP A 147 14.13 -8.44 -3.15
N ASP A 148 13.77 -8.12 -1.90
CA ASP A 148 14.01 -8.99 -0.74
C ASP A 148 13.21 -10.30 -0.82
N ILE A 149 12.06 -10.26 -1.51
CA ILE A 149 11.20 -11.41 -1.79
C ILE A 149 10.91 -11.43 -3.30
N ASP A 150 11.57 -12.32 -4.04
CA ASP A 150 11.54 -12.38 -5.51
C ASP A 150 11.28 -13.79 -6.07
N LYS A 151 10.82 -14.72 -5.23
CA LYS A 151 10.66 -16.13 -5.61
C LYS A 151 9.52 -16.32 -6.62
N ASN A 152 9.73 -17.22 -7.58
CA ASN A 152 8.74 -17.67 -8.58
C ASN A 152 8.20 -16.60 -9.55
N TRP A 153 8.52 -15.32 -9.36
CA TRP A 153 8.19 -14.26 -10.31
C TRP A 153 8.62 -14.64 -11.73
N VAL A 154 7.81 -14.27 -12.72
CA VAL A 154 8.00 -14.56 -14.15
C VAL A 154 8.09 -16.05 -14.54
N SER A 155 7.93 -16.99 -13.60
CA SER A 155 7.97 -18.43 -13.88
C SER A 155 6.67 -18.87 -14.54
N SER A 156 6.72 -19.30 -15.81
CA SER A 156 5.54 -19.68 -16.61
C SER A 156 4.81 -20.92 -16.11
N ASP A 157 5.48 -21.75 -15.31
CA ASP A 157 4.97 -22.98 -14.71
C ASP A 157 4.43 -22.80 -13.29
N LYS A 158 4.59 -21.61 -12.69
CA LYS A 158 4.09 -21.26 -11.37
C LYS A 158 2.90 -20.31 -11.47
N SER A 159 1.91 -20.56 -10.63
CA SER A 159 0.82 -19.61 -10.43
C SER A 159 1.39 -18.30 -9.92
N PHE A 160 0.86 -17.17 -10.39
CA PHE A 160 1.25 -15.86 -9.83
C PHE A 160 0.81 -15.69 -8.37
N CYS A 161 -0.08 -16.56 -7.87
CA CYS A 161 -0.40 -16.65 -6.45
C CYS A 161 0.76 -17.19 -5.59
N GLU A 162 1.81 -17.74 -6.20
CA GLU A 162 3.01 -18.23 -5.52
C GLU A 162 4.21 -17.26 -5.66
N TRP A 163 3.97 -16.06 -6.20
CA TRP A 163 4.96 -14.98 -6.34
C TRP A 163 5.15 -14.19 -5.05
#